data_AF-A0A3D0JV62-F1
#
_entry.id   AF-A0A3D0JV62-F1
#
_cell.length_a   1.000
_cell.length_b   1.000
_cell.length_c   1.000
_cell.angle_alpha   90.00
_cell.angle_beta   90.00
_cell.angle_gamma   90.00
#
_symmetry.space_group_name_H-M   'P 1'
#
loop_
_entity.id
_entity.type
_entity.pdbx_description
1 polymer ?
#
loop_
_entity_poly.entity_id
_entity_poly.type
_entity_poly.pdbx_seq_one_letter_code
_entity_poly.pdbx_strand_id
1 'polypeptide(L)'
;LTGRRIAQPPWEPGKAAFSSPQEFVATMLPMAEAAAEKIGVDPRYLVAQAALETGWGKSIIRTRDGDSSHNLFGIKSHGGWEGESARVLTTEYKGGKAVKEAASFRAYDSYAQSFDDYVSFLQNNGRYEKALNSTENPERFVKELQQAGYATDPQYARKISQIARKMQTYQAIAAADSATTRT
;
A
#
# COMPACT_ATOMS: atom_id res chain seq x y z
N LEU A 1 38.80 0.75 12.62
CA LEU A 1 37.93 -0.40 12.96
C LEU A 1 36.92 -0.58 11.84
N THR A 2 37.12 -1.65 11.08
CA THR A 2 36.48 -1.93 9.79
C THR A 2 35.08 -2.50 10.03
N GLY A 3 34.04 -1.67 9.91
CA GLY A 3 32.64 -2.09 9.98
C GLY A 3 32.11 -2.47 8.60
N ARG A 4 32.13 -3.77 8.30
CA ARG A 4 31.69 -4.46 7.09
C ARG A 4 30.34 -3.93 6.58
N ARG A 5 30.32 -3.34 5.36
CA ARG A 5 29.08 -3.08 4.61
C ARG A 5 28.51 -4.42 4.17
N ILE A 6 27.53 -4.94 4.91
CA ILE A 6 26.75 -6.09 4.47
C ILE A 6 25.80 -5.57 3.38
N ALA A 7 26.07 -5.97 2.14
CA ALA A 7 25.06 -5.95 1.09
C ALA A 7 23.86 -6.78 1.60
N GLN A 8 22.65 -6.21 1.57
CA GLN A 8 21.47 -6.99 1.93
C GLN A 8 21.43 -8.25 1.04
N PRO A 9 21.37 -9.46 1.64
CA PRO A 9 21.27 -10.70 0.87
C PRO A 9 19.98 -10.70 0.02
N PRO A 10 19.90 -11.53 -1.04
CA PRO A 10 18.66 -11.74 -1.78
C PRO A 10 17.54 -12.03 -0.78
N TRP A 11 16.41 -11.33 -0.93
CA TRP A 11 15.33 -11.26 0.04
C TRP A 11 14.97 -12.65 0.58
N GLU A 12 15.42 -12.95 1.80
CA GLU A 12 14.78 -14.02 2.55
C GLU A 12 13.32 -13.61 2.71
N PRO A 13 12.35 -14.50 2.46
CA PRO A 13 10.95 -14.20 2.76
C PRO A 13 10.87 -13.97 4.26
N GLY A 14 10.92 -12.70 4.67
CA GLY A 14 10.66 -12.33 6.05
C GLY A 14 9.32 -12.95 6.44
N LYS A 15 9.21 -13.40 7.70
CA LYS A 15 7.97 -13.97 8.25
C LYS A 15 6.81 -13.11 7.75
N ALA A 16 5.89 -13.74 7.01
CA ALA A 16 4.76 -13.03 6.44
C ALA A 16 4.06 -12.27 7.56
N ALA A 17 3.89 -10.96 7.40
CA ALA A 17 3.23 -10.13 8.42
C ALA A 17 1.79 -10.59 8.66
N PHE A 18 1.21 -11.29 7.69
CA PHE A 18 -0.14 -11.84 7.71
C PHE A 18 -0.11 -13.28 7.20
N SER A 19 -0.90 -14.15 7.85
CA SER A 19 -1.07 -15.56 7.49
C SER A 19 -2.03 -15.77 6.32
N SER A 20 -2.92 -14.80 6.04
CA SER A 20 -3.93 -14.89 4.98
C SER A 20 -4.38 -13.53 4.44
N PRO A 21 -4.95 -13.48 3.22
CA PRO A 21 -5.64 -12.29 2.71
C PRO A 21 -6.77 -11.78 3.63
N GLN A 22 -7.47 -12.68 4.32
CA GLN A 22 -8.55 -12.36 5.24
C GLN A 22 -8.03 -11.63 6.47
N GLU A 23 -6.92 -12.12 7.06
CA GLU A 23 -6.27 -11.45 8.20
C GLU A 23 -5.75 -10.06 7.80
N PHE A 24 -5.16 -9.94 6.60
CA PHE A 24 -4.74 -8.64 6.06
C PHE A 24 -5.94 -7.68 5.97
N VAL A 25 -7.05 -8.12 5.38
CA VAL A 25 -8.27 -7.29 5.26
C VAL A 25 -8.80 -6.89 6.63
N ALA A 26 -8.96 -7.85 7.55
CA ALA A 26 -9.48 -7.59 8.88
C ALA A 26 -8.61 -6.60 9.67
N THR A 27 -7.28 -6.68 9.50
CA THR A 27 -6.34 -5.76 10.13
C THR A 27 -6.42 -4.36 9.51
N MET A 28 -6.45 -4.27 8.18
CA MET A 28 -6.34 -2.99 7.47
C MET A 28 -7.63 -2.19 7.43
N LEU A 29 -8.79 -2.87 7.40
CA LEU A 29 -10.07 -2.24 7.11
C LEU A 29 -10.45 -1.10 8.09
N PRO A 30 -10.29 -1.23 9.43
CA PRO A 30 -10.63 -0.13 10.34
C PRO A 30 -9.79 1.14 10.12
N MET A 31 -8.51 0.97 9.77
CA MET A 31 -7.62 2.09 9.45
C MET A 31 -7.95 2.71 8.09
N ALA A 32 -8.32 1.87 7.12
CA ALA A 32 -8.78 2.31 5.82
C ALA A 32 -10.11 3.06 5.90
N GLU A 33 -11.05 2.66 6.76
CA GLU A 33 -12.31 3.36 7.02
C GLU A 33 -12.06 4.80 7.50
N ALA A 34 -11.26 4.96 8.56
CA ALA A 34 -10.92 6.27 9.09
C ALA A 34 -10.24 7.21 8.06
N ALA A 35 -9.39 6.65 7.19
CA ALA A 35 -8.75 7.43 6.14
C ALA A 35 -9.69 7.74 4.97
N ALA A 36 -10.52 6.76 4.58
CA ALA A 36 -11.45 6.90 3.46
C ALA A 36 -12.56 7.92 3.72
N GLU A 37 -12.99 8.07 4.98
CA GLU A 37 -13.94 9.11 5.41
C GLU A 37 -13.47 10.52 5.03
N LYS A 38 -12.16 10.78 5.03
CA LYS A 38 -11.58 12.10 4.72
C LYS A 38 -11.75 12.51 3.25
N ILE A 39 -11.99 11.54 2.35
CA ILE A 39 -12.15 11.78 0.91
C ILE A 39 -13.43 11.19 0.32
N GLY A 40 -14.25 10.50 1.13
CA GLY A 40 -15.52 9.93 0.70
C GLY A 40 -15.39 8.76 -0.30
N VAL A 41 -14.31 7.99 -0.22
CA VAL A 41 -14.13 6.79 -1.07
C VAL A 41 -14.55 5.53 -0.32
N ASP A 42 -14.88 4.47 -1.04
CA ASP A 42 -15.08 3.15 -0.44
C ASP A 42 -13.75 2.62 0.17
N PRO A 43 -13.67 2.33 1.48
CA PRO A 43 -12.45 1.91 2.15
C PRO A 43 -11.87 0.60 1.59
N ARG A 44 -12.70 -0.26 0.99
CA ARG A 44 -12.24 -1.50 0.34
C ARG A 44 -11.27 -1.22 -0.80
N TYR A 45 -11.37 -0.06 -1.45
CA TYR A 45 -10.44 0.33 -2.50
C TYR A 45 -9.08 0.73 -1.95
N LEU A 46 -9.04 1.37 -0.78
CA LEU A 46 -7.76 1.67 -0.11
C LEU A 46 -7.08 0.38 0.38
N VAL A 47 -7.84 -0.55 0.96
CA VAL A 47 -7.32 -1.88 1.34
C VAL A 47 -6.86 -2.66 0.11
N ALA A 48 -7.60 -2.61 -1.00
CA ALA A 48 -7.22 -3.26 -2.25
C ALA A 48 -5.93 -2.69 -2.84
N GLN A 49 -5.71 -1.38 -2.73
CA GLN A 49 -4.44 -0.75 -3.07
C GLN A 49 -3.32 -1.27 -2.18
N ALA A 50 -3.45 -1.18 -0.86
CA ALA A 50 -2.45 -1.70 0.07
C ALA A 50 -2.12 -3.18 -0.19
N ALA A 51 -3.14 -4.01 -0.47
CA ALA A 51 -2.97 -5.42 -0.81
C ALA A 51 -2.20 -5.63 -2.13
N LEU A 52 -2.49 -4.83 -3.16
CA LEU A 52 -1.76 -4.91 -4.43
C LEU A 52 -0.31 -4.47 -4.27
N GLU A 53 -0.08 -3.31 -3.63
CA GLU A 53 1.24 -2.70 -3.49
C GLU A 53 2.18 -3.56 -2.63
N THR A 54 1.66 -4.19 -1.58
CA THR A 54 2.47 -4.98 -0.64
C THR A 54 2.41 -6.49 -0.90
N GLY A 55 1.63 -6.93 -1.89
CA GLY A 55 1.36 -8.36 -2.10
C GLY A 55 0.72 -9.02 -0.88
N TRP A 56 -0.33 -8.42 -0.33
CA TRP A 56 -1.00 -8.82 0.92
C TRP A 56 -0.08 -8.77 2.15
N GLY A 57 0.75 -7.74 2.24
CA GLY A 57 1.68 -7.49 3.35
C GLY A 57 2.95 -8.34 3.33
N LYS A 58 3.17 -9.15 2.29
CA LYS A 58 4.38 -9.98 2.14
C LYS A 58 5.62 -9.17 1.81
N SER A 59 5.45 -8.03 1.15
CA SER A 59 6.52 -7.19 0.63
C SER A 59 6.39 -5.76 1.15
N ILE A 60 6.34 -5.60 2.48
CA ILE A 60 6.43 -4.28 3.10
C ILE A 60 7.90 -3.91 3.26
N ILE A 61 8.23 -2.68 2.90
CA ILE A 61 9.59 -2.14 3.02
C ILE A 61 10.01 -2.23 4.49
N ARG A 62 11.27 -2.63 4.72
CA ARG A 62 11.85 -2.69 6.06
C ARG A 62 12.80 -1.52 6.29
N THR A 63 12.84 -1.05 7.53
CA THR A 63 13.82 -0.06 7.99
C THR A 63 15.21 -0.69 8.02
N ARG A 64 16.24 0.12 8.32
CA ARG A 64 17.63 -0.37 8.44
C ARG A 64 17.78 -1.46 9.50
N ASP A 65 16.99 -1.38 10.56
CA ASP A 65 17.08 -2.28 11.72
C ASP A 65 16.24 -3.57 11.52
N GLY A 66 15.56 -3.69 10.38
CA GLY A 66 14.80 -4.88 10.00
C GLY A 66 13.31 -4.80 10.34
N ASP A 67 12.89 -3.75 11.03
CA ASP A 67 11.48 -3.49 11.36
C ASP A 67 10.67 -3.12 10.13
N SER A 68 9.34 -3.22 10.23
CA SER A 68 8.45 -2.74 9.16
C SER A 68 8.53 -1.22 9.08
N SER A 69 8.62 -0.67 7.86
CA SER A 69 8.42 0.76 7.65
C SER A 69 6.94 1.17 7.69
N HIS A 70 6.04 0.20 7.80
CA HIS A 70 4.59 0.33 7.68
C HIS A 70 4.10 1.01 6.38
N ASN A 71 4.97 1.22 5.39
CA ASN A 71 4.61 1.95 4.18
C ASN A 71 3.85 1.06 3.19
N LEU A 72 2.53 1.15 3.24
CA LEU A 72 1.61 0.31 2.46
C LEU A 72 1.48 0.76 1.00
N PHE A 73 1.84 2.01 0.69
CA PHE A 73 1.54 2.67 -0.60
C PHE A 73 2.78 3.08 -1.39
N GLY A 74 3.97 2.65 -0.94
CA GLY A 74 5.23 2.94 -1.63
C GLY A 74 5.54 4.43 -1.76
N ILE A 75 5.08 5.28 -0.82
CA ILE A 75 5.29 6.73 -0.91
C ILE A 75 6.77 7.05 -0.69
N LYS A 76 7.37 7.72 -1.66
CA LYS A 76 8.77 8.14 -1.59
C LYS A 76 8.96 9.30 -0.62
N SER A 77 10.11 9.37 0.04
CA SER A 77 10.42 10.42 1.03
C SER A 77 10.97 11.73 0.42
N HIS A 78 10.70 12.00 -0.87
CA HIS A 78 11.10 13.26 -1.50
C HIS A 78 10.14 14.42 -1.16
N GLY A 79 10.60 15.66 -1.34
CA GLY A 79 9.74 16.86 -1.29
C GLY A 79 9.39 17.33 0.12
N GLY A 80 10.39 17.47 1.00
CA GLY A 80 10.21 18.07 2.33
C GLY A 80 9.67 17.12 3.40
N TRP A 81 9.78 15.80 3.20
CA TRP A 81 9.46 14.83 4.25
C TRP A 81 10.49 14.91 5.39
N GLU A 82 10.02 15.16 6.61
CA GLU A 82 10.86 15.28 7.83
C GLU A 82 10.83 14.03 8.72
N GLY A 83 9.92 13.09 8.44
CA GLY A 83 9.78 11.84 9.20
C GLY A 83 10.81 10.78 8.84
N GLU A 84 10.67 9.60 9.46
CA GLU A 84 11.55 8.47 9.20
C GLU A 84 11.51 8.01 7.74
N SER A 85 12.58 7.37 7.28
CA SER A 85 12.67 6.85 5.91
C SER A 85 13.38 5.50 5.88
N ALA A 86 12.88 4.61 5.03
CA ALA A 86 13.51 3.35 4.70
C ALA A 86 14.16 3.41 3.30
N ARG A 87 15.42 2.99 3.20
CA ARG A 87 16.19 3.02 1.95
C ARG A 87 16.25 1.63 1.34
N VAL A 88 15.79 1.50 0.09
CA VAL A 88 15.76 0.23 -0.64
C VAL A 88 16.60 0.35 -1.90
N LEU A 89 17.44 -0.65 -2.16
CA LEU A 89 18.10 -0.83 -3.45
C LEU A 89 17.09 -1.41 -4.44
N THR A 90 16.61 -0.60 -5.37
CA THR A 90 15.74 -1.02 -6.48
C THR A 90 16.59 -1.33 -7.71
N THR A 91 16.05 -2.18 -8.59
CA THR A 91 16.63 -2.39 -9.92
C THR A 91 15.74 -1.65 -10.91
N GLU A 92 16.22 -0.53 -11.42
CA GLU A 92 15.54 0.29 -12.41
C GLU A 92 16.03 -0.08 -13.82
N TYR A 93 15.15 0.01 -14.82
CA TYR A 93 15.56 -0.16 -16.22
C TYR A 93 15.70 1.21 -16.89
N LYS A 94 16.93 1.60 -17.22
CA LYS A 94 17.24 2.84 -17.93
C LYS A 94 17.84 2.53 -19.29
N GLY A 95 17.15 2.91 -20.37
CA GLY A 95 17.57 2.60 -21.75
C GLY A 95 17.73 1.10 -22.02
N GLY A 96 16.85 0.27 -21.45
CA GLY A 96 16.90 -1.19 -21.57
C GLY A 96 17.95 -1.90 -20.70
N LYS A 97 18.74 -1.17 -19.90
CA LYS A 97 19.73 -1.74 -18.99
C LYS A 97 19.25 -1.69 -17.54
N ALA A 98 19.44 -2.79 -16.81
CA ALA A 98 19.19 -2.85 -15.38
C ALA A 98 20.27 -2.06 -14.63
N VAL A 99 19.86 -1.08 -13.82
CA VAL A 99 20.69 -0.22 -12.98
C VAL A 99 20.18 -0.33 -11.55
N LYS A 100 21.07 -0.61 -10.60
CA LYS A 100 20.71 -0.58 -9.19
C LYS A 100 20.69 0.86 -8.69
N GLU A 101 19.57 1.32 -8.19
CA GLU A 101 19.42 2.66 -7.62
C GLU A 101 18.87 2.56 -6.20
N ALA A 102 19.30 3.47 -5.34
CA ALA A 102 18.73 3.54 -4.00
C ALA A 102 17.52 4.48 -4.02
N ALA A 103 16.33 3.93 -3.77
CA ALA A 103 15.13 4.71 -3.51
C ALA A 103 14.94 4.87 -2.00
N SER A 104 14.43 6.03 -1.58
CA SER A 104 14.05 6.28 -0.18
C SER A 104 12.55 6.45 -0.10
N PHE A 105 11.95 5.70 0.82
CA PHE A 105 10.52 5.65 1.07
C PHE A 105 10.24 6.15 2.47
N ARG A 106 9.08 6.78 2.66
CA ARG A 106 8.61 7.18 3.99
C ARG A 106 8.51 5.93 4.88
N ALA A 107 8.80 6.09 6.15
CA ALA A 107 8.51 5.11 7.17
C ALA A 107 7.54 5.74 8.18
N TYR A 108 6.68 4.91 8.76
CA TYR A 108 5.62 5.33 9.65
C TYR A 108 5.65 4.47 10.92
N ASP A 109 5.12 5.02 12.01
CA ASP A 109 5.01 4.33 13.28
C ASP A 109 3.92 3.24 13.24
N SER A 110 2.95 3.37 12.32
CA SER A 110 1.83 2.43 12.19
C SER A 110 1.24 2.39 10.79
N TYR A 111 0.47 1.34 10.50
CA TYR A 111 -0.33 1.25 9.27
C TYR A 111 -1.38 2.36 9.17
N ALA A 112 -1.96 2.81 10.30
CA ALA A 112 -2.93 3.91 10.33
C ALA A 112 -2.30 5.20 9.79
N GLN A 113 -1.09 5.52 10.23
CA GLN A 113 -0.35 6.67 9.73
C GLN A 113 -0.02 6.52 8.23
N SER A 114 0.23 5.30 7.74
CA SER A 114 0.41 5.07 6.31
C SER A 114 -0.86 5.35 5.47
N PHE A 115 -2.04 4.99 5.97
CA PHE A 115 -3.32 5.32 5.31
C PHE A 115 -3.59 6.82 5.33
N ASP A 116 -3.36 7.46 6.48
CA ASP A 116 -3.56 8.90 6.65
C ASP A 116 -2.64 9.74 5.77
N ASP A 117 -1.35 9.38 5.70
CA ASP A 117 -0.40 10.06 4.85
C ASP A 117 -0.66 9.79 3.36
N TYR A 118 -1.19 8.61 3.00
CA TYR A 118 -1.63 8.32 1.64
C TYR A 118 -2.76 9.26 1.19
N VAL A 119 -3.80 9.42 2.02
CA VAL A 119 -4.91 10.31 1.70
C VAL A 119 -4.43 11.77 1.64
N SER A 120 -3.59 12.18 2.59
CA SER A 120 -2.98 13.51 2.62
C SER A 120 -2.10 13.77 1.39
N PHE A 121 -1.34 12.77 0.94
CA PHE A 121 -0.54 12.83 -0.29
C PHE A 121 -1.42 13.04 -1.53
N LEU A 122 -2.57 12.39 -1.62
CA LEU A 122 -3.52 12.62 -2.71
C LEU A 122 -4.10 14.04 -2.66
N GLN A 123 -4.56 14.49 -1.49
CA GLN A 123 -5.19 15.80 -1.29
C GLN A 123 -4.23 16.96 -1.57
N ASN A 124 -2.96 16.81 -1.19
CA ASN A 124 -1.95 17.87 -1.33
C ASN A 124 -1.24 17.87 -2.69
N ASN A 125 -1.64 17.00 -3.62
CA ASN A 125 -1.04 16.88 -4.94
C ASN A 125 -2.10 17.04 -6.03
N GLY A 126 -2.20 18.25 -6.59
CA GLY A 126 -3.20 18.61 -7.61
C GLY A 126 -3.22 17.70 -8.85
N ARG A 127 -2.17 16.89 -9.07
CA ARG A 127 -2.16 15.80 -10.06
C ARG A 127 -3.35 14.83 -9.89
N TYR A 128 -3.82 14.62 -8.65
CA TYR A 128 -4.86 13.64 -8.32
C TYR A 128 -6.24 14.25 -8.13
N GLU A 129 -6.43 15.53 -8.43
CA GLU A 129 -7.71 16.24 -8.23
C GLU A 129 -8.90 15.53 -8.93
N LYS A 130 -8.70 15.07 -10.17
CA LYS A 130 -9.75 14.32 -10.90
C LYS A 130 -10.14 13.00 -10.22
N ALA A 131 -9.17 12.34 -9.57
CA ALA A 131 -9.44 11.14 -8.80
C ALA A 131 -10.26 11.49 -7.56
N LEU A 132 -9.84 12.49 -6.80
CA LEU A 132 -10.56 12.96 -5.61
C LEU A 132 -11.99 13.43 -5.92
N ASN A 133 -12.22 14.02 -7.09
CA ASN A 133 -13.56 14.39 -7.56
C ASN A 133 -14.42 13.20 -8.03
N SER A 134 -13.88 11.97 -8.00
CA SER A 134 -14.54 10.75 -8.47
C SER A 134 -14.73 9.70 -7.36
N THR A 135 -14.55 10.06 -6.08
CA THR A 135 -14.52 9.10 -4.95
C THR A 135 -15.84 8.37 -4.71
N GLU A 136 -16.97 8.99 -5.05
CA GLU A 136 -18.30 8.36 -5.03
C GLU A 136 -18.43 7.18 -6.01
N ASN A 137 -17.57 7.11 -7.03
CA ASN A 137 -17.43 5.97 -7.91
C ASN A 137 -16.00 5.40 -7.77
N PRO A 138 -15.79 4.42 -6.86
CA PRO A 138 -14.46 3.91 -6.58
C PRO A 138 -13.72 3.31 -7.78
N GLU A 139 -14.43 2.74 -8.76
CA GLU A 139 -13.82 2.28 -10.01
C GLU A 139 -13.30 3.45 -10.86
N ARG A 140 -14.05 4.57 -10.87
CA ARG A 140 -13.59 5.80 -11.52
C ARG A 140 -12.43 6.43 -10.77
N PHE A 141 -12.47 6.48 -9.44
CA PHE A 141 -11.37 6.96 -8.59
C PHE A 141 -10.04 6.30 -8.96
N VAL A 142 -9.96 4.97 -8.98
CA VAL A 142 -8.70 4.27 -9.32
C VAL A 142 -8.30 4.39 -10.78
N LYS A 143 -9.27 4.56 -11.69
CA LYS A 143 -8.99 4.84 -13.10
C LYS A 143 -8.34 6.21 -13.27
N GLU A 144 -8.83 7.22 -12.57
CA GLU A 144 -8.26 8.57 -12.58
C GLU A 144 -6.87 8.59 -11.89
N LEU A 145 -6.66 7.83 -10.81
CA LEU A 145 -5.32 7.63 -10.25
C LEU A 145 -4.34 7.04 -11.28
N GLN A 146 -4.76 6.02 -12.02
CA GLN A 146 -3.95 5.43 -13.09
C GLN A 146 -3.64 6.45 -14.19
N GLN A 147 -4.65 7.21 -14.66
CA GLN A 147 -4.48 8.24 -15.70
C GLN A 147 -3.56 9.38 -15.24
N ALA A 148 -3.60 9.71 -13.95
CA ALA A 148 -2.71 10.65 -13.31
C ALA A 148 -1.27 10.12 -13.13
N GLY A 149 -1.00 8.86 -13.51
CA GLY A 149 0.33 8.25 -13.42
C GLY A 149 0.73 7.83 -12.01
N TYR A 150 -0.25 7.46 -11.16
CA TYR A 150 0.04 6.87 -9.85
C TYR A 150 0.83 5.55 -9.99
N ALA A 151 0.43 4.71 -10.96
CA ALA A 151 1.10 3.47 -11.30
C ALA A 151 1.36 3.38 -12.81
N THR A 152 2.47 2.75 -13.19
CA THR A 152 2.84 2.53 -14.60
C THR A 152 2.18 1.28 -15.19
N ASP A 153 1.62 0.40 -14.36
CA ASP A 153 0.91 -0.80 -14.81
C ASP A 153 -0.38 -0.43 -15.57
N PRO A 154 -0.52 -0.81 -16.85
CA PRO A 154 -1.72 -0.51 -17.63
C PRO A 154 -2.98 -1.21 -17.11
N GLN A 155 -2.85 -2.22 -16.24
CA GLN A 155 -3.96 -2.95 -15.62
C GLN A 155 -4.23 -2.54 -14.18
N TYR A 156 -3.59 -1.48 -13.68
CA TYR A 156 -3.66 -1.06 -12.28
C TYR A 156 -5.10 -0.96 -11.74
N ALA A 157 -5.92 -0.09 -12.33
CA ALA A 157 -7.31 0.13 -11.92
C ALA A 157 -8.12 -1.17 -11.93
N ARG A 158 -7.96 -1.98 -12.98
CA ARG A 158 -8.64 -3.27 -13.13
C ARG A 158 -8.27 -4.23 -12.00
N LYS A 159 -6.99 -4.32 -11.63
CA LYS A 159 -6.51 -5.18 -10.53
C LYS A 159 -7.08 -4.74 -9.20
N ILE A 160 -7.08 -3.44 -8.91
CA ILE A 160 -7.67 -2.91 -7.68
C ILE A 160 -9.15 -3.24 -7.57
N SER A 161 -9.94 -2.95 -8.61
CA SER A 161 -11.38 -3.27 -8.59
C SER A 161 -11.64 -4.77 -8.44
N GLN A 162 -10.80 -5.64 -9.02
CA GLN A 162 -10.92 -7.09 -8.82
C GLN A 162 -10.65 -7.51 -7.37
N ILE A 163 -9.61 -6.95 -6.75
CA ILE A 163 -9.27 -7.23 -5.35
C ILE A 163 -10.40 -6.74 -4.43
N ALA A 164 -10.88 -5.51 -4.62
CA ALA A 164 -11.97 -4.93 -3.82
C ALA A 164 -13.26 -5.76 -3.92
N ARG A 165 -13.63 -6.24 -5.12
CA ARG A 165 -14.79 -7.13 -5.30
C ARG A 165 -14.64 -8.46 -4.56
N LYS A 166 -13.44 -9.05 -4.53
CA LYS A 166 -13.20 -10.30 -3.77
C LYS A 166 -13.33 -10.12 -2.25
N MET A 167 -13.09 -8.91 -1.74
CA MET A 167 -13.23 -8.63 -0.30
C MET A 167 -14.69 -8.70 0.18
N GLN A 168 -15.67 -8.40 -0.69
CA GLN A 168 -17.09 -8.61 -0.38
C GLN A 168 -17.37 -10.07 -0.02
N THR A 169 -16.72 -11.01 -0.73
CA THR A 169 -16.83 -12.44 -0.45
C THR A 169 -16.18 -12.80 0.89
N TYR A 170 -15.04 -12.21 1.25
CA TYR A 170 -14.39 -12.48 2.54
C TYR A 170 -15.21 -11.99 3.73
N GLN A 171 -15.81 -10.80 3.63
CA GLN A 171 -16.69 -10.28 4.68
C GLN A 171 -17.95 -11.14 4.84
N ALA A 172 -18.52 -11.62 3.73
CA ALA A 172 -19.69 -12.52 3.76
C ALA A 172 -19.37 -13.89 4.40
N ILE A 173 -18.21 -14.48 4.10
CA ILE A 173 -17.78 -15.76 4.69
C ILE A 173 -17.51 -15.59 6.19
N ALA A 174 -16.76 -14.55 6.59
CA ALA A 174 -16.45 -14.30 8.00
C ALA A 174 -17.73 -14.09 8.86
N ALA A 175 -18.75 -13.44 8.30
CA ALA A 175 -20.05 -13.26 8.95
C ALA A 175 -20.80 -14.60 9.10
N ALA A 176 -20.75 -15.48 8.11
CA ALA A 176 -21.39 -16.81 8.16
C ALA A 176 -20.73 -17.76 9.18
N ASP A 177 -19.41 -17.75 9.28
CA ASP A 177 -18.66 -18.56 10.27
C ASP A 177 -18.96 -18.09 11.71
N SER A 178 -19.08 -16.77 11.91
CA SER A 178 -19.43 -16.18 13.20
C SER A 178 -20.86 -16.49 13.64
N ALA A 179 -21.78 -16.69 12.68
CA ALA A 179 -23.16 -17.10 12.96
C ALA A 179 -23.27 -18.58 13.34
N THR A 180 -22.45 -19.44 12.74
CA THR A 180 -22.44 -20.90 12.98
C THR A 180 -21.83 -21.27 14.34
N THR A 181 -20.91 -20.45 14.87
CA THR A 181 -20.26 -20.69 16.18
C THR A 181 -21.16 -20.30 17.38
N ARG A 182 -22.30 -19.65 17.15
CA ARG A 182 -23.24 -19.18 18.19
C ARG A 182 -24.47 -20.08 18.40
N THR A 183 -24.54 -21.24 17.77
CA THR A 183 -25.59 -22.26 17.94
C THR A 183 -25.04 -23.53 18.55
#